data_AF-A0A958NV60-F1
#
_entry.id   AF-A0A958NV60-F1
#
_cell.length_a   1.000
_cell.length_b   1.000
_cell.length_c   1.000
_cell.angle_alpha   90.00
_cell.angle_beta   90.00
_cell.angle_gamma   90.00
#
_symmetry.space_group_name_H-M   'P 1'
#
loop_
_entity.id
_entity.type
_entity.pdbx_description
1 polymer ?
#
loop_
_entity_poly.entity_id
_entity_poly.type
_entity_poly.pdbx_seq_one_letter_code
_entity_poly.pdbx_strand_id
1 'polypeptide(L)'
;MKSRHPSSGQSLIAVLIAIPLVAIVLMGVLKVLETGIGGSRHVELRGEKEAIRMALLGKISCAKTFGTSPCSAAGALITVKTKSDDTLISASGTQLGEYTLRAECNSTLDGVVVKAVHLAPGSSVTSTDAEDFIADPLTKKKVFWDDAAALLFGLGVELCPFVEEEDVHKKYAGVTSASYTGNLGGWSGANAKCEADFGSGAVICSAVQLENANRAGQAGSFPSGDFWIGGMKDHWIGQHCRNWTSANGSDQGNTLDVDSSQLKMHAQNHGCNSSFPIVCCK
;
A
#
# COMPACT_ATOMS: atom_id res chain seq x y z
N MET A 1 82.93 50.76 -5.52
CA MET A 1 81.75 50.38 -4.71
C MET A 1 81.38 48.94 -5.03
N LYS A 2 81.37 48.07 -4.02
CA LYS A 2 81.28 46.60 -4.12
C LYS A 2 80.13 46.17 -3.20
N SER A 3 79.06 45.60 -3.76
CA SER A 3 77.91 45.04 -3.03
C SER A 3 77.25 43.99 -3.95
N ARG A 4 77.67 42.72 -3.86
CA ARG A 4 77.09 41.60 -3.09
C ARG A 4 75.66 41.23 -3.50
N HIS A 5 75.56 40.25 -4.40
CA HIS A 5 74.38 39.39 -4.56
C HIS A 5 74.30 38.36 -3.43
N PRO A 6 73.14 38.14 -2.79
CA PRO A 6 72.91 36.96 -1.97
C PRO A 6 72.44 35.78 -2.84
N SER A 7 73.17 34.67 -2.74
CA SER A 7 72.78 33.37 -3.27
C SER A 7 71.72 32.74 -2.37
N SER A 8 70.48 32.69 -2.82
CA SER A 8 69.42 31.88 -2.22
C SER A 8 69.44 30.48 -2.84
N GLY A 9 70.34 29.62 -2.36
CA GLY A 9 70.25 28.18 -2.58
C GLY A 9 69.20 27.59 -1.64
N GLN A 10 67.92 27.71 -2.01
CA GLN A 10 66.89 26.90 -1.36
C GLN A 10 67.08 25.44 -1.78
N SER A 11 67.41 24.62 -0.79
CA SER A 11 67.69 23.20 -0.92
C SER A 11 66.53 22.47 -1.61
N LEU A 12 66.81 21.95 -2.82
CA LEU A 12 65.91 21.12 -3.62
C LEU A 12 65.40 19.87 -2.86
N ILE A 13 66.06 19.50 -1.77
CA ILE A 13 65.74 18.33 -0.93
C ILE A 13 64.47 18.57 -0.10
N ALA A 14 64.17 19.80 0.31
CA ALA A 14 62.95 20.10 1.07
C ALA A 14 61.67 19.97 0.21
N VAL A 15 61.78 20.15 -1.10
CA VAL A 15 60.65 20.04 -2.04
C VAL A 15 60.29 18.58 -2.33
N LEU A 16 61.27 17.66 -2.33
CA LEU A 16 61.03 16.25 -2.67
C LEU A 16 60.33 15.45 -1.56
N ILE A 17 60.40 15.88 -0.29
CA ILE A 17 59.74 15.20 0.84
C ILE A 17 58.28 15.65 1.00
N ALA A 18 57.92 16.85 0.53
CA ALA A 18 56.56 17.39 0.67
C ALA A 18 55.55 16.79 -0.33
N ILE A 19 56.00 16.35 -1.51
CA ILE A 19 55.14 15.82 -2.59
C ILE A 19 54.37 14.54 -2.19
N PRO A 20 54.97 13.51 -1.57
CA PRO A 20 54.23 12.30 -1.21
C PRO A 20 53.19 12.53 -0.09
N LEU A 21 53.43 13.46 0.84
CA LEU A 21 52.47 13.77 1.91
C LEU A 21 51.22 14.47 1.38
N VAL A 22 51.37 15.37 0.39
CA VAL A 22 50.23 16.03 -0.26
C VAL A 22 49.40 15.01 -1.06
N ALA A 23 50.02 14.02 -1.69
CA ALA A 23 49.31 12.96 -2.41
C ALA A 23 48.46 12.06 -1.49
N ILE A 24 48.95 11.73 -0.30
CA ILE A 24 48.21 10.91 0.69
C ILE A 24 47.01 11.68 1.24
N VAL A 25 47.18 12.98 1.54
CA VAL A 25 46.08 13.84 2.01
C VAL A 25 45.03 14.03 0.91
N LEU A 26 45.43 14.23 -0.36
CA LEU A 26 44.48 14.32 -1.47
C LEU A 26 43.67 13.03 -1.68
N MET A 27 44.32 11.86 -1.61
CA MET A 27 43.62 10.58 -1.73
C MET A 27 42.65 10.31 -0.57
N GLY A 28 42.99 10.77 0.65
CA GLY A 28 42.09 10.71 1.80
C GLY A 28 40.86 11.59 1.63
N VAL A 29 41.03 12.84 1.18
CA VAL A 29 39.93 13.80 0.97
C VAL A 29 39.00 13.36 -0.16
N LEU A 30 39.53 12.81 -1.26
CA LEU A 30 38.71 12.27 -2.36
C LEU A 30 37.85 11.08 -1.90
N LYS A 31 38.40 10.16 -1.10
CA LYS A 31 37.61 9.04 -0.54
C LYS A 31 36.51 9.49 0.43
N VAL A 32 36.76 10.54 1.22
CA VAL A 32 35.76 11.12 2.14
C VAL A 32 34.65 11.85 1.37
N LEU A 33 34.97 12.50 0.25
CA LEU A 33 33.96 13.13 -0.61
C LEU A 33 33.11 12.11 -1.36
N GLU A 34 33.69 11.00 -1.83
CA GLU A 34 32.91 9.91 -2.46
C GLU A 34 31.95 9.23 -1.46
N THR A 35 32.35 9.07 -0.20
CA THR A 35 31.47 8.53 0.85
C THR A 35 30.38 9.51 1.30
N GLY A 36 30.66 10.82 1.31
CA GLY A 36 29.67 11.86 1.61
C GLY A 36 28.59 12.04 0.54
N ILE A 37 28.97 11.97 -0.74
CA ILE A 37 28.02 12.12 -1.86
C ILE A 37 27.11 10.88 -1.97
N GLY A 38 27.64 9.67 -1.70
CA GLY A 38 26.84 8.45 -1.64
C GLY A 38 25.76 8.48 -0.55
N GLY A 39 26.08 9.02 0.63
CA GLY A 39 25.13 9.17 1.73
C GLY A 39 24.01 10.19 1.46
N SER A 40 24.33 11.34 0.88
CA SER A 40 23.34 12.38 0.55
C SER A 40 22.34 11.90 -0.52
N ARG A 41 22.84 11.21 -1.55
CA ARG A 41 22.00 10.67 -2.63
C ARG A 41 21.05 9.56 -2.16
N HIS A 42 21.47 8.80 -1.13
CA HIS A 42 20.65 7.76 -0.49
C HIS A 42 19.46 8.34 0.29
N VAL A 43 19.61 9.54 0.85
CA VAL A 43 18.52 10.26 1.53
C VAL A 43 17.53 10.83 0.52
N GLU A 44 18.00 11.41 -0.58
CA GLU A 44 17.14 11.97 -1.63
C GLU A 44 16.25 10.91 -2.29
N LEU A 45 16.82 9.79 -2.73
CA LEU A 45 16.08 8.76 -3.47
C LEU A 45 15.11 7.96 -2.59
N ARG A 46 15.41 7.78 -1.29
CA ARG A 46 14.40 7.31 -0.32
C ARG A 46 13.30 8.34 -0.14
N GLY A 47 13.66 9.62 -0.16
CA GLY A 47 12.72 10.74 -0.17
C GLY A 47 11.80 10.71 -1.39
N GLU A 48 12.28 10.29 -2.56
CA GLU A 48 11.44 10.23 -3.77
C GLU A 48 10.33 9.18 -3.69
N LYS A 49 10.63 7.92 -3.32
CA LYS A 49 9.58 6.90 -3.12
C LYS A 49 8.57 7.34 -2.07
N GLU A 50 9.03 7.97 -0.98
CA GLU A 50 8.15 8.48 0.06
C GLU A 50 7.30 9.66 -0.42
N ALA A 51 7.88 10.58 -1.19
CA ALA A 51 7.15 11.69 -1.80
C ALA A 51 6.06 11.17 -2.75
N ILE A 52 6.35 10.13 -3.55
CA ILE A 52 5.36 9.47 -4.40
C ILE A 52 4.24 8.87 -3.54
N ARG A 53 4.56 8.13 -2.46
CA ARG A 53 3.55 7.57 -1.54
C ARG A 53 2.62 8.65 -1.01
N MET A 54 3.18 9.73 -0.47
CA MET A 54 2.41 10.83 0.11
C MET A 54 1.55 11.54 -0.95
N ALA A 55 2.09 11.74 -2.16
CA ALA A 55 1.35 12.33 -3.27
C ALA A 55 0.17 11.46 -3.72
N LEU A 56 0.34 10.13 -3.74
CA LEU A 56 -0.74 9.20 -4.08
C LEU A 56 -1.81 9.17 -3.00
N LEU A 57 -1.44 8.99 -1.73
CA LEU A 57 -2.37 8.92 -0.60
C LEU A 57 -3.23 10.18 -0.47
N GLY A 58 -2.66 11.36 -0.76
CA GLY A 58 -3.41 12.62 -0.66
C GLY A 58 -4.41 12.86 -1.79
N LYS A 59 -4.26 12.20 -2.94
CA LYS A 59 -5.00 12.54 -4.18
C LYS A 59 -5.95 11.45 -4.67
N ILE A 60 -5.69 10.19 -4.34
CA ILE A 60 -6.44 9.07 -4.88
C ILE A 60 -7.93 9.14 -4.50
N SER A 61 -8.78 8.64 -5.40
CA SER A 61 -10.18 8.30 -5.12
C SER A 61 -10.43 6.86 -5.52
N CYS A 62 -10.77 6.03 -4.53
CA CYS A 62 -11.05 4.61 -4.75
C CYS A 62 -12.35 4.40 -5.52
N ALA A 63 -13.38 5.18 -5.19
CA ALA A 63 -14.65 5.18 -5.92
C ALA A 63 -14.46 5.49 -7.41
N LYS A 64 -13.62 6.47 -7.76
CA LYS A 64 -13.33 6.79 -9.18
C LYS A 64 -12.41 5.77 -9.84
N THR A 65 -11.49 5.17 -9.08
CA THR A 65 -10.53 4.18 -9.60
C THR A 65 -11.23 2.89 -10.02
N PHE A 66 -12.18 2.40 -9.23
CA PHE A 66 -12.95 1.21 -9.57
C PHE A 66 -14.20 1.51 -10.42
N GLY A 67 -14.74 2.74 -10.33
CA GLY A 67 -15.97 3.08 -11.05
C GLY A 67 -17.09 2.10 -10.68
N THR A 68 -17.68 1.46 -11.69
CA THR A 68 -18.73 0.42 -11.52
C THR A 68 -18.21 -1.01 -11.66
N SER A 69 -16.96 -1.23 -12.05
CA SER A 69 -16.42 -2.57 -12.27
C SER A 69 -15.25 -2.81 -11.31
N PRO A 70 -15.39 -3.74 -10.35
CA PRO A 70 -14.28 -4.12 -9.51
C PRO A 70 -13.18 -4.80 -10.34
N CYS A 71 -12.06 -5.06 -9.67
CA CYS A 71 -10.95 -5.81 -10.22
C CYS A 71 -11.40 -7.09 -10.94
N SER A 72 -11.14 -7.16 -12.25
CA SER A 72 -11.61 -8.26 -13.10
C SER A 72 -10.77 -9.53 -12.95
N ALA A 73 -9.48 -9.38 -12.61
CA ALA A 73 -8.57 -10.48 -12.33
C ALA A 73 -7.36 -10.00 -11.53
N ALA A 74 -6.78 -10.92 -10.75
CA ALA A 74 -5.48 -10.78 -10.14
C ALA A 74 -4.41 -10.30 -11.15
N GLY A 75 -3.68 -9.24 -10.81
CA GLY A 75 -2.62 -8.69 -11.66
C GLY A 75 -3.11 -7.89 -12.88
N ALA A 76 -4.42 -7.74 -13.07
CA ALA A 76 -4.95 -6.88 -14.12
C ALA A 76 -4.51 -5.43 -13.89
N LEU A 77 -3.94 -4.80 -14.91
CA LEU A 77 -3.53 -3.39 -14.84
C LEU A 77 -4.77 -2.50 -14.81
N ILE A 78 -4.73 -1.49 -13.94
CA ILE A 78 -5.86 -0.58 -13.73
C ILE A 78 -5.41 0.88 -13.77
N THR A 79 -6.36 1.76 -14.07
CA THR A 79 -6.14 3.20 -14.03
C THR A 79 -6.54 3.74 -12.66
N VAL A 80 -5.60 4.35 -11.95
CA VAL A 80 -5.85 5.03 -10.68
C VAL A 80 -6.28 6.45 -10.94
N LYS A 81 -7.37 6.87 -10.30
CA LYS A 81 -8.01 8.17 -10.48
C LYS A 81 -7.90 9.04 -9.23
N THR A 82 -7.89 10.36 -9.44
CA THR A 82 -8.01 11.34 -8.36
C THR A 82 -9.47 11.58 -7.98
N LYS A 83 -9.70 12.34 -6.90
CA LYS A 83 -11.04 12.84 -6.52
C LYS A 83 -11.71 13.70 -7.60
N SER A 84 -10.92 14.37 -8.44
CA SER A 84 -11.36 15.14 -9.60
C SER A 84 -11.54 14.32 -10.88
N ASP A 85 -11.38 12.99 -10.82
CA ASP A 85 -11.45 12.04 -11.94
C ASP A 85 -10.29 12.14 -12.95
N ASP A 86 -9.22 12.86 -12.57
CA ASP A 86 -7.98 12.90 -13.34
C ASP A 86 -7.23 11.58 -13.21
N THR A 87 -6.51 11.19 -14.26
CA THR A 87 -5.66 10.00 -14.22
C THR A 87 -4.40 10.27 -13.40
N LEU A 88 -4.26 9.55 -12.29
CA LEU A 88 -3.09 9.59 -11.41
C LEU A 88 -2.03 8.55 -11.81
N ILE A 89 -2.48 7.33 -12.14
CA ILE A 89 -1.66 6.27 -12.72
C ILE A 89 -2.44 5.65 -13.87
N SER A 90 -1.92 5.71 -15.09
CA SER A 90 -2.51 5.05 -16.26
C SER A 90 -2.29 3.54 -16.21
N ALA A 91 -3.24 2.75 -16.73
CA ALA A 91 -3.04 1.31 -16.96
C ALA A 91 -1.85 1.00 -17.89
N SER A 92 -1.44 1.97 -18.74
CA SER A 92 -0.24 1.88 -19.58
C SER A 92 1.06 2.25 -18.83
N GLY A 93 0.98 2.52 -17.53
CA GLY A 93 2.08 3.02 -16.71
C GLY A 93 2.15 4.53 -16.63
N THR A 94 2.83 5.06 -15.62
CA THR A 94 3.04 6.49 -15.43
C THR A 94 4.44 6.76 -14.92
N GLN A 95 5.17 7.66 -15.58
CA GLN A 95 6.51 8.03 -15.16
C GLN A 95 6.44 9.16 -14.14
N LEU A 96 7.05 8.96 -12.96
CA LEU A 96 7.26 9.99 -11.95
C LEU A 96 8.73 10.00 -11.55
N GLY A 97 9.45 11.03 -12.01
CA GLY A 97 10.91 11.07 -11.88
C GLY A 97 11.55 9.89 -12.61
N GLU A 98 12.44 9.17 -11.94
CA GLU A 98 13.09 7.98 -12.48
C GLU A 98 12.26 6.69 -12.35
N TYR A 99 11.11 6.76 -11.67
CA TYR A 99 10.24 5.60 -11.47
C TYR A 99 9.15 5.52 -12.53
N THR A 100 8.97 4.32 -13.07
CA THR A 100 7.75 3.91 -13.76
C THR A 100 6.83 3.26 -12.73
N LEU A 101 5.64 3.83 -12.60
CA LEU A 101 4.57 3.32 -11.76
C LEU A 101 3.59 2.50 -12.57
N ARG A 102 3.05 1.45 -11.94
CA ARG A 102 1.85 0.78 -12.40
C ARG A 102 0.96 0.40 -11.23
N ALA A 103 -0.33 0.36 -11.48
CA ALA A 103 -1.32 -0.12 -10.54
C ALA A 103 -1.92 -1.41 -11.09
N GLU A 104 -2.08 -2.39 -10.21
CA GLU A 104 -2.67 -3.67 -10.57
C GLU A 104 -3.62 -4.14 -9.47
N CYS A 105 -4.59 -4.94 -9.89
CA CYS A 105 -5.50 -5.62 -9.00
C CYS A 105 -4.74 -6.62 -8.13
N ASN A 106 -4.94 -6.55 -6.82
CA ASN A 106 -4.33 -7.48 -5.91
C ASN A 106 -4.89 -8.90 -6.15
N SER A 107 -4.01 -9.89 -6.18
CA SER A 107 -4.39 -11.30 -6.39
C SER A 107 -5.07 -11.93 -5.19
N THR A 108 -4.88 -11.34 -4.02
CA THR A 108 -5.29 -11.93 -2.74
C THR A 108 -6.46 -11.17 -2.11
N LEU A 109 -6.68 -9.93 -2.55
CA LEU A 109 -7.55 -8.94 -1.94
C LEU A 109 -8.27 -8.17 -3.04
N ASP A 110 -9.53 -7.79 -2.81
CA ASP A 110 -10.27 -6.92 -3.71
C ASP A 110 -9.73 -5.49 -3.58
N GLY A 111 -8.52 -5.22 -4.07
CA GLY A 111 -7.83 -3.95 -3.81
C GLY A 111 -6.79 -3.58 -4.86
N VAL A 112 -6.27 -2.36 -4.74
CA VAL A 112 -5.22 -1.84 -5.63
C VAL A 112 -3.87 -1.91 -4.95
N VAL A 113 -2.92 -2.60 -5.60
CA VAL A 113 -1.50 -2.45 -5.29
C VAL A 113 -0.82 -1.56 -6.32
N VAL A 114 0.07 -0.71 -5.85
CA VAL A 114 0.90 0.14 -6.72
C VAL A 114 2.34 -0.32 -6.62
N LYS A 115 2.96 -0.50 -7.79
CA LYS A 115 4.36 -0.89 -7.94
C LYS A 115 5.16 0.21 -8.61
N ALA A 116 6.43 0.30 -8.27
CA ALA A 116 7.39 1.28 -8.76
C ALA A 116 8.71 0.59 -9.09
N VAL A 117 9.15 0.69 -10.34
CA VAL A 117 10.43 0.17 -10.82
C VAL A 117 11.13 1.21 -11.71
N HIS A 118 12.39 0.99 -12.04
CA HIS A 118 13.09 1.79 -13.05
C HIS A 118 13.08 1.04 -14.38
N LEU A 119 12.38 1.58 -15.38
CA LEU A 119 12.41 1.06 -16.75
C LEU A 119 13.29 1.91 -17.66
N ALA A 120 13.87 1.25 -18.67
CA ALA A 120 14.53 1.94 -19.76
C ALA A 120 13.51 2.77 -20.58
N PRO A 121 13.93 3.92 -21.14
CA PRO A 121 13.05 4.74 -21.95
C PRO A 121 12.45 3.96 -23.12
N GLY A 122 11.11 3.98 -23.23
CA GLY A 122 10.37 3.29 -24.30
C GLY A 122 9.99 1.84 -23.98
N SER A 123 10.48 1.26 -22.88
CA SER A 123 10.06 -0.06 -22.44
C SER A 123 8.61 -0.08 -21.97
N SER A 124 7.94 -1.22 -22.15
CA SER A 124 6.55 -1.39 -21.74
C SER A 124 6.41 -1.57 -20.23
N VAL A 125 5.34 -1.04 -19.64
CA VAL A 125 4.97 -1.29 -18.23
C VAL A 125 4.64 -2.77 -17.93
N THR A 126 4.35 -3.54 -18.98
CA THR A 126 4.12 -5.00 -18.91
C THR A 126 5.37 -5.81 -19.20
N SER A 127 6.53 -5.17 -19.42
CA SER A 127 7.74 -5.89 -19.79
C SER A 127 8.16 -6.88 -18.70
N THR A 128 8.66 -8.02 -19.17
CA THR A 128 9.29 -9.07 -18.37
C THR A 128 10.76 -9.27 -18.77
N ASP A 129 11.25 -8.52 -19.75
CA ASP A 129 12.61 -8.66 -20.27
C ASP A 129 13.59 -7.95 -19.35
N ALA A 130 14.61 -8.67 -18.86
CA ALA A 130 15.50 -8.14 -17.85
C ALA A 130 16.30 -6.89 -18.29
N GLU A 131 16.48 -6.72 -19.60
CA GLU A 131 17.19 -5.57 -20.19
C GLU A 131 16.36 -4.28 -20.15
N ASP A 132 15.03 -4.39 -20.05
CA ASP A 132 14.15 -3.23 -19.88
C ASP A 132 14.23 -2.62 -18.48
N PHE A 133 14.78 -3.34 -17.50
CA PHE A 133 14.89 -2.87 -16.12
C PHE A 133 16.27 -2.25 -15.88
N ILE A 134 16.26 -1.03 -15.37
CA ILE A 134 17.48 -0.32 -14.94
C ILE A 134 17.75 -0.68 -13.48
N ALA A 135 19.03 -0.86 -13.15
CA ALA A 135 19.44 -1.09 -11.77
C ALA A 135 19.14 0.15 -10.92
N ASP A 136 18.47 -0.06 -9.79
CA ASP A 136 18.18 1.00 -8.83
C ASP A 136 19.50 1.68 -8.41
N PRO A 137 19.57 3.03 -8.50
CA PRO A 137 20.81 3.76 -8.31
C PRO A 137 21.40 3.61 -6.90
N LEU A 138 20.59 3.25 -5.90
CA LEU A 138 21.03 3.02 -4.51
C LEU A 138 21.47 1.59 -4.29
N THR A 139 20.63 0.62 -4.64
CA THR A 139 20.85 -0.79 -4.33
C THR A 139 21.73 -1.49 -5.35
N LYS A 140 21.90 -0.88 -6.54
CA LYS A 140 22.57 -1.46 -7.71
C LYS A 140 21.93 -2.77 -8.19
N LYS A 141 20.69 -3.04 -7.79
CA LYS A 141 19.92 -4.21 -8.20
C LYS A 141 18.81 -3.79 -9.14
N LYS A 142 18.55 -4.59 -10.17
CA LYS A 142 17.32 -4.49 -10.95
C LYS A 142 16.17 -4.96 -10.05
N VAL A 143 15.08 -4.22 -10.05
CA VAL A 143 13.85 -4.57 -9.32
C VAL A 143 12.79 -4.85 -10.37
N PHE A 144 12.30 -6.08 -10.40
CA PHE A 144 11.29 -6.55 -11.33
C PHE A 144 9.89 -6.37 -10.75
N TRP A 145 8.87 -6.45 -11.60
CA TRP A 145 7.49 -6.23 -11.16
C TRP A 145 6.97 -7.26 -10.16
N ASP A 146 7.51 -8.48 -10.15
CA ASP A 146 7.18 -9.55 -9.21
C ASP A 146 7.96 -9.47 -7.89
N ASP A 147 8.98 -8.62 -7.81
CA ASP A 147 9.74 -8.41 -6.57
C ASP A 147 8.89 -7.68 -5.52
N ALA A 148 9.00 -8.12 -4.27
CA ALA A 148 8.41 -7.42 -3.13
C ALA A 148 8.94 -5.97 -2.99
N ALA A 149 10.16 -5.71 -3.46
CA ALA A 149 10.76 -4.37 -3.45
C ALA A 149 10.15 -3.39 -4.47
N ALA A 150 9.41 -3.91 -5.46
CA ALA A 150 8.65 -3.09 -6.39
C ALA A 150 7.39 -2.50 -5.74
N LEU A 151 6.86 -3.13 -4.70
CA LEU A 151 5.68 -2.63 -4.01
C LEU A 151 5.95 -1.26 -3.42
N LEU A 152 5.14 -0.29 -3.82
CA LEU A 152 5.27 1.06 -3.32
C LEU A 152 4.80 1.10 -1.85
N PHE A 153 3.70 0.44 -1.54
CA PHE A 153 3.21 0.26 -0.17
C PHE A 153 3.61 -1.14 0.34
N GLY A 154 3.86 -1.29 1.64
CA GLY A 154 4.26 -2.58 2.20
C GLY A 154 3.26 -3.71 1.88
N LEU A 155 3.69 -4.97 2.00
CA LEU A 155 2.80 -6.13 1.85
C LEU A 155 1.54 -5.97 2.73
N GLY A 156 0.37 -6.14 2.13
CA GLY A 156 -0.92 -5.99 2.82
C GLY A 156 -1.42 -4.55 2.98
N VAL A 157 -0.68 -3.54 2.49
CA VAL A 157 -1.15 -2.15 2.45
C VAL A 157 -1.68 -1.86 1.06
N GLU A 158 -2.98 -1.64 0.98
CA GLU A 158 -3.67 -1.34 -0.27
C GLU A 158 -3.91 0.16 -0.39
N LEU A 159 -3.68 0.70 -1.58
CA LEU A 159 -3.90 2.13 -1.81
C LEU A 159 -5.40 2.46 -1.84
N CYS A 160 -6.16 1.51 -2.36
CA CYS A 160 -7.59 1.47 -2.32
C CYS A 160 -8.00 0.08 -1.86
N PRO A 161 -8.09 -0.16 -0.53
CA PRO A 161 -8.91 -1.26 -0.08
C PRO A 161 -10.31 -0.99 -0.63
N PHE A 162 -10.99 -2.00 -1.15
CA PHE A 162 -12.37 -1.86 -1.57
C PHE A 162 -13.25 -1.58 -0.35
N VAL A 163 -13.32 -0.30 -0.01
CA VAL A 163 -14.26 0.29 0.94
C VAL A 163 -14.89 1.39 0.11
N GLU A 164 -16.06 1.13 -0.47
CA GLU A 164 -16.75 2.12 -1.30
C GLU A 164 -16.93 3.39 -0.43
N GLU A 165 -16.40 4.56 -0.80
CA GLU A 165 -16.62 5.78 0.00
C GLU A 165 -18.13 6.18 0.04
N GLU A 166 -18.97 5.60 -0.83
CA GLU A 166 -20.44 5.68 -0.73
C GLU A 166 -21.03 4.82 0.41
N ASP A 167 -20.28 3.86 0.97
CA ASP A 167 -20.80 2.91 1.96
C ASP A 167 -21.17 3.53 3.30
N VAL A 168 -20.68 4.72 3.63
CA VAL A 168 -20.99 5.36 4.93
C VAL A 168 -22.48 5.68 5.08
N HIS A 169 -23.24 5.68 3.97
CA HIS A 169 -24.68 5.91 3.95
C HIS A 169 -25.53 4.63 3.80
N LYS A 170 -24.92 3.47 3.52
CA LYS A 170 -25.67 2.21 3.45
C LYS A 170 -26.19 1.89 4.84
N LYS A 171 -27.50 1.62 4.90
CA LYS A 171 -28.22 1.36 6.14
C LYS A 171 -28.11 -0.12 6.46
N TYR A 172 -28.29 -0.46 7.73
CA TYR A 172 -28.40 -1.86 8.13
C TYR A 172 -29.57 -2.52 7.38
N ALA A 173 -29.29 -3.62 6.67
CA ALA A 173 -30.28 -4.37 5.91
C ALA A 173 -30.78 -5.60 6.69
N GLY A 174 -29.89 -6.24 7.46
CA GLY A 174 -30.21 -7.43 8.23
C GLY A 174 -28.96 -8.29 8.48
N VAL A 175 -29.19 -9.53 8.92
CA VAL A 175 -28.17 -10.59 8.95
C VAL A 175 -28.55 -11.70 7.99
N THR A 176 -27.57 -12.37 7.39
CA THR A 176 -27.84 -13.47 6.46
C THR A 176 -28.63 -14.59 7.13
N SER A 177 -29.50 -15.25 6.37
CA SER A 177 -30.28 -16.42 6.78
C SER A 177 -29.40 -17.65 7.02
N ALA A 178 -28.29 -17.77 6.28
CA ALA A 178 -27.28 -18.79 6.44
C ALA A 178 -26.11 -18.30 7.31
N SER A 179 -25.43 -19.26 7.94
CA SER A 179 -24.17 -19.04 8.66
C SER A 179 -22.98 -19.56 7.84
N TYR A 180 -21.83 -18.91 7.98
CA TYR A 180 -20.64 -19.17 7.19
C TYR A 180 -19.40 -19.23 8.07
N THR A 181 -18.40 -20.02 7.65
CA THR A 181 -17.05 -19.92 8.23
C THR A 181 -16.39 -18.60 7.86
N GLY A 182 -15.24 -18.28 8.45
CA GLY A 182 -14.43 -17.12 8.07
C GLY A 182 -13.95 -17.11 6.61
N ASN A 183 -14.01 -18.24 5.89
CA ASN A 183 -13.77 -18.27 4.45
C ASN A 183 -15.06 -17.90 3.71
N LEU A 184 -15.26 -16.60 3.47
CA LEU A 184 -16.39 -16.07 2.71
C LEU A 184 -16.11 -16.01 1.21
N GLY A 185 -14.87 -16.27 0.78
CA GLY A 185 -14.40 -16.14 -0.59
C GLY A 185 -13.88 -14.75 -0.91
N GLY A 186 -13.21 -14.10 0.04
CA GLY A 186 -12.81 -12.69 -0.08
C GLY A 186 -13.94 -11.72 0.28
N TRP A 187 -13.69 -10.43 0.09
CA TRP A 187 -14.69 -9.38 0.28
C TRP A 187 -15.80 -9.48 -0.75
N SER A 188 -15.46 -9.75 -2.02
CA SER A 188 -16.41 -10.03 -3.09
C SER A 188 -17.32 -11.20 -2.73
N GLY A 189 -16.76 -12.31 -2.20
CA GLY A 189 -17.54 -13.47 -1.77
C GLY A 189 -18.44 -13.21 -0.56
N ALA A 190 -18.04 -12.30 0.35
CA ALA A 190 -18.88 -11.83 1.45
C ALA A 190 -20.03 -10.95 0.94
N ASN A 191 -19.75 -10.01 0.05
CA ASN A 191 -20.75 -9.14 -0.58
C ASN A 191 -21.77 -9.96 -1.38
N ALA A 192 -21.33 -10.93 -2.18
CA ALA A 192 -22.23 -11.81 -2.93
C ALA A 192 -23.20 -12.58 -2.03
N LYS A 193 -22.78 -12.96 -0.80
CA LYS A 193 -23.67 -13.57 0.20
C LYS A 193 -24.69 -12.59 0.74
N CYS A 194 -24.29 -11.33 0.97
CA CYS A 194 -25.24 -10.27 1.33
C CYS A 194 -26.23 -9.97 0.21
N GLU A 195 -25.77 -9.90 -1.05
CA GLU A 195 -26.64 -9.68 -2.21
C GLU A 195 -27.64 -10.82 -2.42
N ALA A 196 -27.27 -12.06 -2.10
CA ALA A 196 -28.18 -13.20 -2.19
C ALA A 196 -29.41 -13.05 -1.27
N ASP A 197 -29.23 -12.50 -0.07
CA ASP A 197 -30.30 -12.36 0.92
C ASP A 197 -31.03 -11.01 0.84
N PHE A 198 -30.33 -9.92 0.49
CA PHE A 198 -30.86 -8.54 0.54
C PHE A 198 -30.92 -7.83 -0.83
N GLY A 199 -30.59 -8.56 -1.90
CA GLY A 199 -30.59 -8.09 -3.28
C GLY A 199 -29.39 -7.21 -3.65
N SER A 200 -29.28 -6.86 -4.94
CA SER A 200 -28.15 -6.11 -5.51
C SER A 200 -27.78 -4.86 -4.71
N GLY A 201 -26.47 -4.65 -4.54
CA GLY A 201 -25.88 -3.52 -3.81
C GLY A 201 -25.72 -3.77 -2.30
N ALA A 202 -26.21 -4.90 -1.78
CA ALA A 202 -25.97 -5.28 -0.39
C ALA A 202 -24.53 -5.78 -0.19
N VAL A 203 -23.87 -5.31 0.85
CA VAL A 203 -22.47 -5.61 1.17
C VAL A 203 -22.33 -6.00 2.64
N ILE A 204 -21.22 -6.63 3.02
CA ILE A 204 -20.92 -6.86 4.43
C ILE A 204 -20.73 -5.51 5.16
N CYS A 205 -21.41 -5.31 6.29
CA CYS A 205 -21.30 -4.08 7.06
C CYS A 205 -19.95 -3.97 7.77
N SER A 206 -19.36 -2.78 7.75
CA SER A 206 -18.34 -2.34 8.70
C SER A 206 -18.95 -1.96 10.05
N ALA A 207 -18.12 -1.93 11.10
CA ALA A 207 -18.51 -1.43 12.41
C ALA A 207 -18.98 0.04 12.36
N VAL A 208 -18.42 0.87 11.47
CA VAL A 208 -18.84 2.27 11.31
C VAL A 208 -20.28 2.37 10.83
N GLN A 209 -20.62 1.60 9.80
CA GLN A 209 -21.98 1.59 9.25
C GLN A 209 -22.99 1.15 10.31
N LEU A 210 -22.62 0.15 11.11
CA LEU A 210 -23.45 -0.35 12.20
C LEU A 210 -23.61 0.66 13.34
N GLU A 211 -22.55 1.36 13.73
CA GLU A 211 -22.64 2.45 14.70
C GLU A 211 -23.52 3.60 14.19
N ASN A 212 -23.42 3.93 12.90
CA ASN A 212 -24.27 4.95 12.28
C ASN A 212 -25.74 4.52 12.24
N ALA A 213 -26.02 3.26 11.87
CA ALA A 213 -27.35 2.67 11.91
C ALA A 213 -27.94 2.69 13.33
N ASN A 214 -27.12 2.35 14.33
CA ASN A 214 -27.49 2.42 15.74
C ASN A 214 -27.83 3.86 16.18
N ARG A 215 -26.97 4.84 15.85
CA ARG A 215 -27.21 6.27 16.12
C ARG A 215 -28.47 6.80 15.43
N ALA A 216 -28.80 6.27 14.25
CA ALA A 216 -30.02 6.60 13.52
C ALA A 216 -31.29 5.92 14.10
N GLY A 217 -31.19 5.20 15.22
CA GLY A 217 -32.32 4.56 15.88
C GLY A 217 -32.74 3.22 15.28
N GLN A 218 -31.92 2.62 14.39
CA GLN A 218 -32.15 1.26 13.87
C GLN A 218 -31.70 0.17 14.87
N ALA A 219 -31.21 0.59 16.03
CA ALA A 219 -31.03 -0.14 17.27
C ALA A 219 -31.95 -1.37 17.49
N GLY A 220 -33.26 -1.20 17.35
CA GLY A 220 -34.24 -2.24 17.70
C GLY A 220 -34.34 -3.41 16.72
N SER A 221 -33.66 -3.37 15.56
CA SER A 221 -33.73 -4.42 14.54
C SER A 221 -32.56 -5.39 14.54
N PHE A 222 -31.57 -5.22 15.43
CA PHE A 222 -30.42 -6.11 15.48
C PHE A 222 -30.77 -7.40 16.23
N PRO A 223 -30.62 -8.59 15.61
CA PRO A 223 -30.74 -9.84 16.35
C PRO A 223 -29.59 -9.97 17.36
N SER A 224 -29.85 -10.64 18.48
CA SER A 224 -28.81 -10.98 19.46
C SER A 224 -27.93 -12.13 18.95
N GLY A 225 -26.62 -12.05 19.16
CA GLY A 225 -25.66 -13.09 18.83
C GLY A 225 -24.39 -12.57 18.17
N ASP A 226 -23.54 -13.51 17.75
CA ASP A 226 -22.28 -13.26 17.05
C ASP A 226 -22.48 -13.25 15.53
N PHE A 227 -21.94 -12.23 14.86
CA PHE A 227 -22.03 -12.06 13.41
C PHE A 227 -20.70 -11.63 12.80
N TRP A 228 -20.36 -12.13 11.62
CA TRP A 228 -19.23 -11.62 10.85
C TRP A 228 -19.49 -10.17 10.39
N ILE A 229 -18.49 -9.31 10.55
CA ILE A 229 -18.50 -7.91 10.11
C ILE A 229 -17.25 -7.60 9.30
N GLY A 230 -17.33 -6.67 8.34
CA GLY A 230 -16.25 -6.37 7.41
C GLY A 230 -14.99 -5.81 8.09
N GLY A 231 -15.14 -5.01 9.15
CA GLY A 231 -13.98 -4.40 9.81
C GLY A 231 -14.36 -3.37 10.85
N MET A 232 -13.38 -2.91 11.63
CA MET A 232 -13.59 -1.93 12.71
C MET A 232 -13.37 -0.48 12.25
N LYS A 233 -13.80 0.47 13.10
CA LYS A 233 -14.02 1.89 12.79
C LYS A 233 -12.81 2.74 12.40
N ASP A 234 -11.58 2.27 12.61
CA ASP A 234 -10.40 3.15 12.52
C ASP A 234 -9.27 2.60 11.64
N HIS A 235 -9.59 1.99 10.49
CA HIS A 235 -8.59 1.34 9.61
C HIS A 235 -7.76 0.26 10.30
N TRP A 236 -8.13 -0.15 11.51
CA TRP A 236 -7.68 -1.39 12.08
C TRP A 236 -8.30 -2.47 11.22
N ILE A 237 -7.51 -2.92 10.25
CA ILE A 237 -7.61 -4.23 9.61
C ILE A 237 -7.52 -5.22 10.78
N GLY A 238 -8.64 -5.40 11.46
CA GLY A 238 -8.71 -6.30 12.58
C GLY A 238 -8.57 -7.73 12.09
N GLN A 239 -8.72 -8.69 13.00
CA GLN A 239 -8.79 -10.08 12.61
C GLN A 239 -10.00 -10.26 11.67
N HIS A 240 -9.77 -10.82 10.48
CA HIS A 240 -10.76 -10.87 9.38
C HIS A 240 -10.50 -12.11 8.54
N CYS A 241 -10.01 -13.18 9.16
CA CYS A 241 -9.82 -14.47 8.51
C CYS A 241 -9.01 -14.40 7.21
N ARG A 242 -7.91 -13.63 7.26
CA ARG A 242 -7.05 -13.33 6.10
C ARG A 242 -7.88 -12.75 4.94
N ASN A 243 -8.59 -11.66 5.19
CA ASN A 243 -9.52 -11.07 4.23
C ASN A 243 -10.59 -12.04 3.76
N TRP A 244 -11.17 -12.77 4.69
CA TRP A 244 -12.28 -13.69 4.47
C TRP A 244 -11.95 -14.84 3.51
N THR A 245 -10.70 -15.28 3.49
CA THR A 245 -10.22 -16.39 2.65
C THR A 245 -9.82 -17.63 3.46
N SER A 246 -9.77 -17.53 4.79
CA SER A 246 -9.38 -18.62 5.67
C SER A 246 -10.53 -19.17 6.50
N ALA A 247 -10.60 -20.49 6.60
CA ALA A 247 -11.44 -21.20 7.56
C ALA A 247 -10.61 -21.88 8.66
N ASN A 248 -9.33 -21.53 8.78
CA ASN A 248 -8.43 -22.14 9.77
C ASN A 248 -8.73 -21.58 11.17
N GLY A 249 -8.95 -22.46 12.16
CA GLY A 249 -9.22 -22.04 13.54
C GLY A 249 -8.06 -21.32 14.24
N SER A 250 -6.83 -21.37 13.71
CA SER A 250 -5.71 -20.56 14.22
C SER A 250 -5.72 -19.12 13.73
N ASP A 251 -6.37 -18.85 12.60
CA ASP A 251 -6.63 -17.48 12.15
C ASP A 251 -7.85 -16.95 12.91
N GLN A 252 -7.90 -15.63 13.11
CA GLN A 252 -9.02 -15.00 13.81
C GLN A 252 -9.83 -14.11 12.87
N GLY A 253 -11.12 -13.99 13.18
CA GLY A 253 -12.05 -13.05 12.58
C GLY A 253 -12.79 -12.28 13.66
N ASN A 254 -13.07 -11.01 13.40
CA ASN A 254 -13.89 -10.18 14.25
C ASN A 254 -15.36 -10.53 14.02
N THR A 255 -16.05 -10.85 15.10
CA THR A 255 -17.51 -10.83 15.15
C THR A 255 -17.99 -9.59 15.87
N LEU A 256 -19.25 -9.26 15.61
CA LEU A 256 -20.03 -8.36 16.43
C LEU A 256 -20.96 -9.17 17.32
N ASP A 257 -20.83 -8.99 18.63
CA ASP A 257 -21.84 -9.41 19.60
C ASP A 257 -22.76 -8.23 19.90
N VAL A 258 -24.07 -8.42 19.69
CA VAL A 258 -25.11 -7.44 20.00
C VAL A 258 -25.92 -7.91 21.20
N ASP A 259 -25.75 -7.22 22.33
CA ASP A 259 -26.60 -7.41 23.51
C ASP A 259 -27.95 -6.69 23.30
N SER A 260 -29.05 -7.44 23.41
CA SER A 260 -30.42 -6.93 23.32
C SER A 260 -30.77 -5.83 24.34
N SER A 261 -30.02 -5.73 25.44
CA SER A 261 -30.30 -4.79 26.54
C SER A 261 -29.59 -3.45 26.40
N GLN A 262 -28.47 -3.40 25.69
CA GLN A 262 -27.72 -2.20 25.35
C GLN A 262 -27.02 -2.48 24.01
N LEU A 263 -27.20 -1.63 22.99
CA LEU A 263 -26.43 -1.72 21.74
C LEU A 263 -24.97 -1.35 21.97
N LYS A 264 -24.30 -2.23 22.70
CA LYS A 264 -22.88 -2.28 22.84
C LYS A 264 -22.41 -3.25 21.80
N MET A 265 -21.79 -2.68 20.80
CA MET A 265 -21.08 -3.42 19.79
C MET A 265 -19.79 -3.94 20.44
N HIS A 266 -19.81 -5.20 20.86
CA HIS A 266 -18.63 -5.86 21.39
C HIS A 266 -17.93 -6.57 20.24
N ALA A 267 -16.75 -6.09 19.89
CA ALA A 267 -15.89 -6.82 18.98
C ALA A 267 -15.30 -8.03 19.70
N GLN A 268 -15.62 -9.24 19.22
CA GLN A 268 -15.02 -10.48 19.70
C GLN A 268 -14.16 -11.11 18.61
N ASN A 269 -13.10 -11.82 19.00
CA ASN A 269 -12.29 -12.58 18.07
C ASN A 269 -12.70 -14.05 18.15
N HIS A 270 -13.13 -14.61 17.03
CA HIS A 270 -13.41 -16.04 16.91
C HIS A 270 -12.44 -16.69 15.92
N GLY A 271 -12.17 -17.98 16.13
CA GLY A 271 -11.42 -18.78 15.16
C GLY A 271 -12.20 -18.85 13.84
N CYS A 272 -11.50 -18.76 12.72
CA CYS A 272 -12.15 -18.69 11.40
C CYS A 272 -12.87 -19.97 10.96
N ASN A 273 -12.73 -21.06 11.71
CA ASN A 273 -13.52 -22.28 11.55
C ASN A 273 -14.91 -22.20 12.21
N SER A 274 -15.18 -21.15 12.99
CA SER A 274 -16.50 -20.91 13.61
C SER A 274 -17.51 -20.49 12.55
N SER A 275 -18.80 -20.80 12.77
CA SER A 275 -19.86 -20.50 11.80
C SER A 275 -20.82 -19.44 12.35
N PHE A 276 -20.89 -18.29 11.68
CA PHE A 276 -21.75 -17.16 12.06
C PHE A 276 -22.45 -16.56 10.84
N PRO A 277 -23.63 -15.94 10.99
CA PRO A 277 -24.23 -15.14 9.94
C PRO A 277 -23.40 -13.88 9.65
N ILE A 278 -23.64 -13.24 8.51
CA ILE A 278 -22.98 -12.00 8.10
C ILE A 278 -23.93 -10.83 8.35
N VAL A 279 -23.43 -9.73 8.92
CA VAL A 279 -24.18 -8.48 8.98
C VAL A 279 -24.10 -7.76 7.64
N CYS A 280 -25.24 -7.42 7.04
CA CYS A 280 -25.30 -6.82 5.71
C CYS A 280 -25.89 -5.41 5.72
N CYS A 281 -25.33 -4.53 4.88
CA CYS A 281 -25.69 -3.13 4.73
C CYS A 281 -26.08 -2.85 3.27
N LYS A 282 -27.04 -1.95 3.06
CA LYS A 282 -27.54 -1.55 1.74
C LYS A 282 -27.96 -0.09 1.67
#